data_AF-K9U8L6-F1
#
_entry.id   AF-K9U8L6-F1
#
_cell.length_a   1.000
_cell.length_b   1.000
_cell.length_c   1.000
_cell.angle_alpha   90.00
_cell.angle_beta   90.00
_cell.angle_gamma   90.00
#
_symmetry.space_group_name_H-M   'P 1'
#
loop_
_entity.id
_entity.type
_entity.pdbx_description
1 polymer ?
#
loop_
_entity_poly.entity_id
_entity_poly.type
_entity_poly.pdbx_seq_one_letter_code
_entity_poly.pdbx_strand_id
1 'polypeptide(L)' 'MRLVVDANILVAELIRKRGRELIVHPELELYMVQMAWEETCHELGKQVERMVQKGVFSQEVGQNLLTEAIAPS' A
#
# COMPACT_ATOMS: atom_id res chain seq x y z
N MET A 1 7.12 -14.00 11.95
CA MET A 1 6.29 -14.83 11.05
C MET A 1 6.61 -14.44 9.62
N ARG A 2 6.80 -15.42 8.72
CA ARG A 2 7.09 -15.17 7.30
C ARG A 2 5.82 -15.32 6.48
N LEU A 3 5.48 -14.31 5.68
CA LEU A 3 4.28 -14.31 4.85
C LEU A 3 4.63 -13.98 3.40
N VAL A 4 4.05 -14.72 2.46
CA VAL A 4 4.00 -14.30 1.06
C VAL A 4 2.69 -13.56 0.86
N VAL A 5 2.76 -12.33 0.35
CA VAL A 5 1.60 -11.44 0.27
C VAL A 5 1.14 -11.31 -1.19
N ASP A 6 -0.17 -11.39 -1.40
CA ASP A 6 -0.81 -11.11 -2.69
C ASP A 6 -0.95 -9.60 -2.93
N ALA A 7 -0.90 -9.17 -4.19
CA ALA A 7 -1.01 -7.76 -4.55
C ALA A 7 -2.30 -7.11 -4.04
N ASN A 8 -3.45 -7.80 -4.15
CA ASN A 8 -4.75 -7.24 -3.72
C ASN A 8 -4.80 -7.01 -2.21
N ILE A 9 -4.20 -7.94 -1.44
CA ILE A 9 -4.10 -7.82 0.01
C ILE A 9 -3.22 -6.63 0.37
N LEU A 10 -2.06 -6.51 -0.27
CA LEU A 10 -1.13 -5.42 0.03
C LEU A 10 -1.72 -4.06 -0.30
N VAL A 11 -2.37 -3.89 -1.46
CA VAL A 11 -3.08 -2.64 -1.81
C VAL A 11 -4.14 -2.28 -0.76
N ALA A 12 -4.96 -3.24 -0.34
CA ALA A 12 -6.03 -3.00 0.64
C ALA A 12 -5.48 -2.58 2.01
N GLU A 13 -4.36 -3.17 2.45
CA GLU A 13 -3.74 -2.83 3.72
C GLU A 13 -2.98 -1.49 3.67
N LEU A 14 -2.29 -1.18 2.56
CA LEU A 14 -1.56 0.09 2.40
C LEU A 14 -2.48 1.32 2.46
N ILE A 15 -3.72 1.19 1.98
CA ILE A 15 -4.71 2.27 2.04
C ILE A 15 -5.16 2.56 3.48
N ARG A 16 -5.23 1.55 4.33
CA ARG A 16 -5.77 1.66 5.69
C ARG A 16 -4.65 1.99 6.68
N LYS A 17 -4.92 2.90 7.63
CA LYS A 17 -3.98 3.21 8.71
C LYS A 17 -3.54 1.95 9.49
N ARG A 18 -4.52 1.14 9.93
CA ARG A 18 -4.26 -0.12 10.64
C ARG A 18 -3.46 -1.12 9.79
N GLY A 19 -3.69 -1.15 8.48
CA GLY A 19 -2.97 -2.05 7.59
C GLY A 19 -1.50 -1.64 7.43
N ARG A 20 -1.23 -0.33 7.30
CA ARG A 20 0.13 0.20 7.34
C ARG A 20 0.84 -0.11 8.66
N GLU A 21 0.17 0.05 9.79
CA GLU A 21 0.70 -0.32 11.12
C GLU A 21 1.01 -1.83 11.22
N LEU A 22 0.18 -2.68 10.60
CA LEU A 22 0.39 -4.13 10.59
C LEU A 22 1.63 -4.51 9.77
N ILE A 23 1.75 -4.02 8.53
CA ILE A 23 2.82 -4.45 7.63
C ILE A 23 4.22 -4.01 8.07
N VAL A 24 4.33 -2.94 8.86
CA VAL A 24 5.62 -2.48 9.44
C VAL A 24 5.94 -3.17 10.77
N HIS A 25 5.09 -4.09 11.24
CA HIS A 25 5.29 -4.75 12.51
C HIS A 25 6.58 -5.58 12.50
N PRO A 26 7.48 -5.42 13.49
CA PRO A 26 8.84 -6.00 13.45
C PRO A 26 8.86 -7.53 13.49
N GLU A 27 7.76 -8.15 13.96
CA GLU A 27 7.63 -9.61 13.95
C GLU A 27 7.17 -10.18 12.61
N LEU A 28 6.82 -9.34 11.63
CA LEU A 28 6.43 -9.78 10.29
C LEU A 28 7.59 -9.63 9.32
N GLU A 29 7.81 -10.69 8.54
CA GLU A 29 8.74 -10.69 7.42
C GLU A 29 7.92 -11.00 6.17
N LEU A 30 7.71 -9.98 5.34
CA LEU A 30 6.83 -10.06 4.17
C LEU A 30 7.65 -10.28 2.90
N TYR A 31 7.18 -11.18 2.05
CA TYR A 31 7.77 -11.50 0.77
C TYR A 31 6.72 -11.32 -0.33
N MET A 32 7.17 -10.87 -1.49
CA MET A 32 6.35 -10.71 -2.68
C MET A 32 7.20 -10.94 -3.92
N VAL A 33 6.60 -11.49 -4.98
CA VAL A 33 7.24 -11.59 -6.29
C VAL A 33 7.38 -10.20 -6.89
N GLN A 34 8.53 -9.87 -7.47
CA GLN A 34 8.80 -8.52 -8.04
C GLN A 34 7.70 -8.04 -8.99
N MET A 35 7.21 -8.89 -9.89
CA MET A 35 6.12 -8.52 -10.80
C MET A 35 4.81 -8.18 -10.06
N ALA A 36 4.51 -8.87 -8.97
CA ALA A 36 3.36 -8.57 -8.12
C ALA A 36 3.55 -7.26 -7.32
N TRP A 37 4.80 -6.90 -7.01
CA TRP A 37 5.12 -5.60 -6.40
C TRP A 37 4.88 -4.45 -7.38
N GLU A 38 5.32 -4.60 -8.63
CA GLU A 38 5.06 -3.61 -9.69
C GLU A 38 3.54 -3.42 -9.92
N GLU A 39 2.78 -4.52 -9.94
CA GLU A 39 1.32 -4.48 -10.01
C GLU A 39 0.69 -3.78 -8.80
N THR A 40 1.18 -4.07 -7.58
CA THR A 40 0.73 -3.41 -6.35
C THR A 40 0.91 -1.90 -6.43
N CYS A 41 2.09 -1.42 -6.86
CA CYS A 41 2.37 0.00 -6.98
C CYS A 41 1.41 0.70 -7.95
N HIS A 42 1.16 0.08 -9.11
CA HIS A 42 0.25 0.62 -10.13
C HIS A 42 -1.20 0.67 -9.64
N GLU A 43 -1.70 -0.42 -9.06
CA GLU A 43 -3.07 -0.48 -8.56
C GLU A 43 -3.28 0.42 -7.34
N LEU A 44 -2.30 0.53 -6.44
CA LEU A 44 -2.36 1.45 -5.31
C LEU A 44 -2.53 2.90 -5.79
N GLY A 45 -1.75 3.33 -6.80
CA GLY A 45 -1.90 4.64 -7.43
C GLY A 45 -3.33 4.90 -7.90
N LYS A 46 -3.88 3.97 -8.70
CA LYS A 46 -5.27 4.07 -9.19
C LYS A 46 -6.30 4.12 -8.06
N GLN A 47 -6.13 3.33 -7.01
CA GLN A 47 -7.07 3.34 -5.88
C GLN A 47 -7.02 4.67 -5.12
N VAL A 48 -5.83 5.21 -4.88
CA VAL A 48 -5.65 6.51 -4.23
C VAL A 48 -6.29 7.62 -5.07
N GLU A 49 -6.07 7.65 -6.39
CA GLU A 49 -6.73 8.60 -7.29
C GLU A 49 -8.25 8.53 -7.20
N ARG A 50 -8.83 7.32 -7.22
CA ARG A 50 -10.29 7.13 -7.05
C ARG A 50 -10.78 7.63 -5.69
N MET A 51 -10.00 7.45 -4.63
CA MET A 51 -10.35 7.93 -3.28
C MET A 51 -10.30 9.45 -3.18
N VAL A 52 -9.35 10.09 -3.86
CA VAL A 52 -9.28 11.55 -3.98
C VAL A 52 -10.48 12.08 -4.78
N GLN A 53 -10.81 11.47 -5.92
CA GLN A 53 -11.98 11.84 -6.73
C GLN A 53 -13.30 11.70 -5.96
N LYS A 54 -13.40 10.72 -5.05
CA LYS A 54 -14.56 10.50 -4.18
C LYS A 54 -14.58 11.39 -2.93
N GLY A 55 -13.57 12.24 -2.72
CA GLY A 55 -13.45 13.11 -1.54
C GLY A 55 -13.12 12.38 -0.24
N VAL A 56 -12.66 11.13 -0.31
CA VAL A 56 -12.24 10.34 0.86
C VAL A 56 -10.87 10.82 1.37
N PHE A 57 -9.98 11.18 0.43
CA PHE A 57 -8.69 11.81 0.73
C PHE A 57 -8.62 13.19 0.06
N SER A 58 -7.89 14.12 0.68
CA SER A 58 -7.39 15.27 -0.06
C SER A 58 -6.29 14.82 -1.02
N GLN A 59 -6.01 15.64 -2.04
CA GLN A 59 -4.91 15.36 -2.97
C GLN A 59 -3.56 15.23 -2.22
N GLU A 60 -3.31 16.09 -1.23
CA GLU A 60 -2.13 16.03 -0.36
C GLU A 60 -2.03 14.71 0.41
N VAL A 61 -3.13 14.28 1.04
CA VAL A 61 -3.17 13.01 1.79
C VAL A 61 -2.92 11.82 0.85
N GLY A 62 -3.48 11.84 -0.35
CA GLY A 62 -3.24 10.80 -1.36
C GLY A 62 -1.77 10.72 -1.78
N GLN A 63 -1.15 11.87 -2.06
CA GLN A 63 0.26 11.96 -2.45
C GLN A 63 1.18 11.44 -1.34
N ASN A 64 0.95 11.89 -0.10
CA ASN A 64 1.74 11.46 1.07
C ASN A 64 1.63 9.95 1.27
N LEU A 65 0.43 9.38 1.14
CA LEU A 65 0.22 7.94 1.26
C LEU A 65 1.05 7.17 0.24
N LEU A 66 1.08 7.60 -1.02
CA LEU A 66 1.87 6.94 -2.07
C LEU A 66 3.37 7.03 -1.79
N THR A 67 3.85 8.19 -1.33
CA THR A 67 5.27 8.37 -0.99
C THR A 67 5.67 7.51 0.21
N GLU A 68 4.89 7.48 1.28
CA GLU A 68 5.18 6.69 2.49
C GLU A 68 5.07 5.18 2.25
N ALA A 69 4.10 4.75 1.42
CA ALA A 69 3.83 3.34 1.16
C ALA A 69 4.82 2.66 0.22
N ILE A 70 5.43 3.42 -0.70
CA ILE A 70 6.24 2.90 -1.81
C ILE A 70 7.71 3.34 -1.70
N ALA A 71 8.08 4.14 -0.69
CA ALA A 71 9.46 4.56 -0.50
C ALA A 71 10.39 3.33 -0.38
N PRO A 72 11.44 3.23 -1.21
CA PRO A 72 12.47 2.22 -1.00
C PRO A 72 13.18 2.53 0.31
N SER A 73 13.11 1.59 1.25
CA SER A 73 13.92 1.57 2.48
C SER A 73 15.39 1.36 2.19
#